data_AF-A0A920QT12-F1
#
_entry.id   AF-A0A920QT12-F1
#
_cell.length_a   1.000
_cell.length_b   1.000
_cell.length_c   1.000
_cell.angle_alpha   90.00
_cell.angle_beta   90.00
_cell.angle_gamma   90.00
#
_symmetry.space_group_name_H-M   'P 1'
#
loop_
_entity.id
_entity.type
_entity.pdbx_description
1 polymer ?
#
loop_
_entity_poly.entity_id
_entity_poly.type
_entity_poly.pdbx_seq_one_letter_code
_entity_poly.pdbx_strand_id
1 'polypeptide(L)' 'MLDYISFNLGDVLLQSGITLRNAHIAYKTYGTLNSNRDNCIIFPTFFGSQHDGNEPMIGSGMALDPENIS' A
#
# COMPACT_ATOMS: atom_id res chain seq x y z
N MET A 1 -10.72 7.41 13.69
CA MET A 1 -10.96 7.78 12.27
C MET A 1 -10.07 6.86 11.46
N LEU A 2 -10.58 6.18 10.44
CA LEU A 2 -9.77 5.22 9.69
C LEU A 2 -8.71 5.99 8.88
N ASP A 3 -7.44 5.75 9.17
CA ASP A 3 -6.30 6.47 8.57
C ASP A 3 -5.80 5.72 7.33
N TYR A 4 -6.56 5.80 6.24
CA TYR A 4 -6.15 5.23 4.95
C TYR A 4 -6.72 6.03 3.78
N ILE A 5 -6.11 5.85 2.62
CA ILE A 5 -6.56 6.37 1.33
C ILE A 5 -7.30 5.26 0.58
N SER A 6 -8.47 5.56 0.03
CA SER A 6 -9.17 4.66 -0.89
C SER A 6 -8.86 5.05 -2.33
N PHE A 7 -8.38 4.09 -3.13
CA PHE A 7 -8.21 4.25 -4.56
C PHE A 7 -9.26 3.44 -5.31
N ASN A 8 -9.94 4.07 -6.28
CA ASN A 8 -10.89 3.42 -7.17
C ASN A 8 -10.14 2.79 -8.36
N LEU A 9 -10.23 1.48 -8.49
CA LEU A 9 -9.62 0.69 -9.57
C LEU A 9 -10.55 0.53 -10.78
N GLY A 10 -11.83 0.91 -10.65
CA GLY A 10 -12.85 0.65 -11.66
C GLY A 10 -13.18 -0.83 -11.76
N ASP A 11 -13.45 -1.30 -12.97
CA ASP A 11 -13.76 -2.70 -13.22
C ASP A 11 -12.48 -3.52 -13.44
N VAL A 12 -12.27 -4.56 -12.64
CA VAL A 12 -11.07 -5.41 -12.67
C VAL A 12 -11.43 -6.82 -13.14
N LEU A 13 -10.85 -7.26 -14.25
CA LEU A 13 -10.93 -8.66 -14.68
C LEU A 13 -10.00 -9.53 -13.82
N LEU A 14 -10.59 -10.42 -13.02
CA LEU A 14 -9.84 -11.35 -12.20
C LEU A 14 -9.29 -12.51 -13.04
N GLN A 15 -8.24 -13.18 -12.55
CA GLN A 15 -7.67 -14.36 -13.20
C GLN A 15 -8.68 -15.50 -13.38
N SER A 16 -9.73 -15.54 -12.56
CA SER A 16 -10.84 -16.49 -12.70
C SER A 16 -11.76 -16.20 -13.90
N GLY A 17 -11.59 -15.08 -14.60
CA GLY A 17 -12.45 -14.63 -15.70
C GLY A 17 -13.67 -13.82 -15.24
N ILE A 18 -13.88 -13.64 -13.93
CA ILE A 18 -14.95 -12.80 -13.38
C ILE A 18 -14.50 -11.34 -13.33
N THR A 19 -15.38 -10.40 -13.67
CA THR A 19 -15.14 -8.97 -13.46
C THR A 19 -15.62 -8.53 -12.08
N LEU A 20 -14.69 -8.05 -11.24
CA LEU A 20 -15.01 -7.31 -10.04
C LEU A 20 -15.33 -5.87 -10.41
N ARG A 21 -16.59 -5.46 -10.27
CA ARG A 21 -17.05 -4.12 -10.65
C ARG A 21 -16.78 -3.10 -9.55
N ASN A 22 -16.42 -1.88 -9.94
CA ASN A 22 -16.15 -0.77 -9.00
C ASN A 22 -15.24 -1.19 -7.84
N ALA A 23 -14.13 -1.86 -8.16
CA ALA A 23 -13.17 -2.32 -7.18
C ALA A 23 -12.47 -1.13 -6.51
N HIS A 24 -12.21 -1.27 -5.21
CA HIS A 24 -11.44 -0.30 -4.43
C HIS A 24 -10.32 -1.00 -3.68
N ILE A 25 -9.20 -0.30 -3.52
CA ILE A 25 -8.12 -0.70 -2.62
C ILE A 25 -7.92 0.38 -1.55
N ALA A 26 -7.80 -0.06 -0.30
CA ALA A 26 -7.40 0.79 0.80
C ALA A 26 -5.88 0.67 1.00
N TYR A 27 -5.19 1.79 1.12
CA TYR A 27 -3.73 1.83 1.30
C TYR A 27 -3.31 3.05 2.12
N LYS A 28 -2.07 3.03 2.61
CA LYS A 28 -1.42 4.17 3.26
C LYS A 28 0.02 4.28 2.75
N THR A 29 0.52 5.50 2.68
CA THR A 29 1.86 5.82 2.18
C THR A 29 2.70 6.42 3.29
N TYR A 30 4.00 6.11 3.26
CA TYR A 30 4.99 6.65 4.19
C TYR A 30 6.16 7.20 3.38
N GLY A 31 6.62 8.41 3.71
CA GLY A 31 7.68 9.09 2.97
C GLY A 31 7.20 9.78 1.69
N THR A 32 8.14 10.08 0.79
CA THR A 32 7.89 10.81 -0.47
C THR A 32 8.69 10.17 -1.60
N LEU A 33 8.09 10.09 -2.79
CA LEU A 33 8.81 9.64 -3.98
C LEU A 33 9.92 10.64 -4.33
N ASN A 34 11.10 10.14 -4.69
CA ASN A 34 12.14 10.97 -5.28
C ASN A 34 11.73 11.41 -6.71
N SER A 35 12.52 12.30 -7.33
CA SER A 35 12.19 12.84 -8.67
C SER A 35 12.09 11.77 -9.75
N ASN A 36 12.86 10.68 -9.62
CA ASN A 36 12.89 9.57 -10.57
C ASN A 36 11.79 8.53 -10.32
N ARG A 37 11.16 8.57 -9.14
CA ARG A 37 10.12 7.63 -8.66
C ARG A 37 10.58 6.17 -8.61
N ASP A 38 11.87 5.94 -8.39
CA ASP A 38 12.48 4.59 -8.29
C ASP A 38 12.65 4.10 -6.84
N ASN A 39 12.26 4.91 -5.85
CA ASN A 39 12.32 4.57 -4.42
C ASN A 39 11.01 4.02 -3.83
N CYS A 40 10.11 3.48 -4.66
CA CYS A 40 8.83 2.95 -4.21
C CYS A 40 8.94 1.48 -3.76
N ILE A 41 8.52 1.19 -2.53
CA ILE A 41 8.36 -0.17 -2.01
C ILE A 41 6.88 -0.46 -1.75
N ILE A 42 6.39 -1.62 -2.22
CA ILE A 42 5.03 -2.09 -1.96
C ILE A 42 5.09 -3.17 -0.89
N PHE A 43 4.35 -2.98 0.22
CA PHE A 43 4.29 -3.94 1.30
C PHE A 43 2.84 -4.43 1.55
N PRO A 44 2.46 -5.63 1.06
CA PRO A 44 1.12 -6.18 1.22
C PRO A 44 0.75 -6.50 2.68
N THR A 45 -0.53 -6.52 2.99
CA THR A 45 -1.04 -6.96 4.31
C THR A 45 -1.08 -8.48 4.42
N PHE A 46 -0.81 -8.99 5.63
CA PHE A 46 -0.94 -10.42 5.92
C PHE A 46 -2.40 -10.88 5.96
N PHE A 47 -2.61 -12.20 5.86
CA PHE A 47 -3.92 -12.81 6.00
C PHE A 47 -4.55 -12.46 7.36
N GLY A 48 -5.77 -11.92 7.33
CA GLY A 48 -6.50 -11.50 8.53
C GLY A 48 -6.06 -10.15 9.11
N SER A 49 -5.07 -9.47 8.52
CA SER A 49 -4.60 -8.15 8.95
C SER A 49 -5.22 -7.02 8.12
N GLN A 50 -5.17 -5.81 8.65
CA GLN A 50 -5.34 -4.56 7.91
C GLN A 50 -3.97 -3.88 7.71
N HIS A 51 -3.97 -2.67 7.13
CA HIS A 51 -2.77 -1.90 6.80
C HIS A 51 -1.97 -1.46 8.03
N ASP A 52 -2.64 -1.29 9.18
CA ASP A 52 -2.03 -0.96 10.47
C ASP A 52 -1.14 -2.08 11.01
N GLY A 53 -1.45 -3.35 10.70
CA GLY A 53 -0.62 -4.49 11.07
C GLY A 53 0.79 -4.48 10.45
N ASN A 54 1.01 -3.65 9.43
CA ASN A 54 2.34 -3.45 8.82
C ASN A 54 3.13 -2.31 9.50
N GLU A 55 2.48 -1.42 10.25
CA GLU A 55 3.09 -0.23 10.84
C GLU A 55 4.27 -0.51 11.78
N PRO A 56 4.31 -1.60 12.57
CA PRO A 56 5.47 -1.90 13.41
C PRO A 56 6.78 -2.12 12.63
N MET A 57 6.72 -2.29 11.30
CA MET A 57 7.90 -2.44 10.45
C MET A 57 8.28 -1.14 9.73
N ILE A 58 7.48 -0.08 9.85
CA ILE A 58 7.58 1.14 9.04
C ILE A 58 7.86 2.35 9.93
N GLY A 59 8.93 3.08 9.65
CA GLY A 59 9.29 4.29 10.39
C GLY A 59 10.79 4.41 10.65
N SER A 60 11.19 5.52 11.29
CA SER A 60 12.60 5.82 11.57
C SER A 60 13.27 4.70 12.37
N GLY A 61 14.38 4.17 11.86
CA GLY A 61 15.14 3.07 12.46
C GLY A 61 14.50 1.68 12.33
N MET A 62 13.40 1.54 11.59
CA MET A 62 12.73 0.26 11.33
C MET A 62 13.21 -0.39 10.03
N ALA A 63 12.73 -1.61 9.76
CA ALA A 63 13.10 -2.36 8.56
C ALA A 63 12.71 -1.63 7.26
N LEU A 64 11.57 -0.93 7.26
CA LEU A 64 11.08 -0.09 6.17
C LEU A 64 11.10 1.37 6.61
N ASP A 65 12.30 1.94 6.71
CA ASP A 65 12.50 3.35 7.05
C ASP A 65 12.43 4.24 5.79
N PRO A 66 11.41 5.12 5.66
CA PRO A 66 11.27 5.97 4.48
C PRO A 66 12.41 6.98 4.29
N GLU A 67 13.20 7.28 5.32
CA GLU A 67 14.34 8.20 5.20
C GLU A 67 15.60 7.51 4.65
N ASN A 68 15.65 6.18 4.71
CA ASN A 68 16.80 5.38 4.26
C ASN A 68 16.59 4.70 2.90
N ILE A 69 15.46 4.95 2.23
CA ILE A 69 15.16 4.44 0.89
C ILE A 69 15.32 5.62 -0.09
N SER A 70 16.57 5.87 -0.49
CA SER A 70 16.98 6.96 -1.39
C SER A 70 16.90 6.58 -2.86
#